data_AF-A0A537P4S0-F1
#
_entry.id   AF-A0A537P4S0-F1
#
_cell.length_a   1.000
_cell.length_b   1.000
_cell.length_c   1.000
_cell.angle_alpha   90.00
_cell.angle_beta   90.00
_cell.angle_gamma   90.00
#
_symmetry.space_group_name_H-M   'P 1'
#
loop_
_entity.id
_entity.type
_entity.pdbx_description
1 polymer ?
#
loop_
_entity_poly.entity_id
_entity_poly.type
_entity_poly.pdbx_seq_one_letter_code
_entity_poly.pdbx_strand_id
1 'polypeptide(L)'
;MSKKRRSYEAGHSPKFMVVIDDSPECDRALYFASRRALRIGATVLMLRVIETRDHNGVMPQRVIREGDKAQEVLNLIEDDEDIAILVLAAATGKEGPGPLVSSIGKNAGEFPIPVAIVPGHLSDEELDAMS
;
A
#
# COMPACT_ATOMS: atom_id res chain seq x y z
N MET A 1 -16.70 -10.32 26.50
CA MET A 1 -16.38 -11.73 26.19
C MET A 1 -16.23 -11.90 24.69
N SER A 2 -15.22 -12.65 24.24
CA SER A 2 -15.02 -12.96 22.82
C SER A 2 -16.17 -13.84 22.31
N LYS A 3 -16.73 -13.54 21.12
CA LYS A 3 -17.71 -14.41 20.47
C LYS A 3 -17.05 -15.75 20.13
N LYS A 4 -17.74 -16.88 20.40
CA LYS A 4 -17.25 -18.22 20.03
C LYS A 4 -16.96 -18.30 18.53
N ARG A 5 -15.81 -18.86 18.16
CA ARG A 5 -15.43 -19.05 16.75
C ARG A 5 -16.20 -20.22 16.16
N ARG A 6 -16.70 -20.04 14.93
CA ARG A 6 -17.54 -21.00 14.20
C ARG A 6 -16.93 -21.46 12.88
N SER A 7 -15.64 -21.17 12.66
CA SER A 7 -14.97 -21.34 11.36
C SER A 7 -14.97 -22.76 10.81
N TYR A 8 -15.19 -23.76 11.66
CA TYR A 8 -15.24 -25.18 11.29
C TYR A 8 -16.61 -25.81 11.57
N GLU A 9 -17.63 -25.00 11.90
CA GLU A 9 -19.01 -25.47 12.06
C GLU A 9 -19.68 -25.64 10.69
N ALA A 10 -20.70 -26.49 10.60
CA ALA A 10 -21.44 -26.71 9.36
C ALA A 10 -22.02 -25.39 8.81
N GLY A 11 -21.87 -25.15 7.50
CA GLY A 11 -22.28 -23.90 6.84
C GLY A 11 -21.28 -22.74 6.93
N HIS A 12 -20.13 -22.94 7.61
CA HIS A 12 -19.05 -21.95 7.66
C HIS A 12 -17.81 -22.41 6.88
N SER A 13 -17.05 -21.45 6.36
CA SER A 13 -15.75 -21.69 5.73
C SER A 13 -14.61 -21.08 6.56
N PRO A 14 -13.53 -21.84 6.83
CA PRO A 14 -12.37 -21.30 7.53
C PRO A 14 -11.63 -20.29 6.65
N LYS A 15 -11.06 -19.26 7.30
CA LYS A 15 -10.21 -18.25 6.66
C LYS A 15 -8.85 -18.19 7.36
N PHE A 16 -7.78 -18.13 6.59
CA PHE A 16 -6.43 -17.85 7.08
C PHE A 16 -6.16 -16.37 6.91
N MET A 17 -6.04 -15.65 8.02
CA MET A 17 -5.71 -14.23 7.98
C MET A 17 -4.19 -14.05 7.93
N VAL A 18 -3.72 -13.27 6.98
CA VAL A 18 -2.31 -12.88 6.81
C VAL A 18 -2.21 -11.38 7.04
N VAL A 19 -1.32 -10.96 7.92
CA VAL A 19 -0.98 -9.55 8.10
C VAL A 19 -0.03 -9.16 6.99
N ILE A 20 -0.36 -8.09 6.27
CA ILE A 20 0.46 -7.53 5.20
C ILE A 20 1.15 -6.29 5.73
N ASP A 21 2.48 -6.32 5.72
CA ASP A 21 3.36 -5.22 6.07
C ASP A 21 4.53 -5.14 5.07
N ASP A 22 5.48 -4.26 5.32
CA ASP A 22 6.63 -4.05 4.42
C ASP A 22 7.84 -4.93 4.83
N SER A 23 7.62 -5.96 5.65
CA SER A 23 8.68 -6.88 6.07
C SER A 23 9.01 -7.92 5.00
N PRO A 24 10.29 -8.37 4.89
CA PRO A 24 10.66 -9.48 4.02
C PRO A 24 9.95 -10.81 4.34
N GLU A 25 9.45 -10.96 5.57
CA GLU A 25 8.76 -12.15 6.04
C GLU A 25 7.31 -12.25 5.54
N CYS A 26 6.70 -11.13 5.13
CA CYS A 26 5.30 -11.06 4.68
C CYS A 26 5.01 -12.06 3.53
N ASP A 27 5.90 -12.12 2.54
CA ASP A 27 5.77 -13.03 1.39
C ASP A 27 5.73 -14.50 1.82
N ARG A 28 6.53 -14.88 2.84
CA ARG A 28 6.55 -16.25 3.37
C ARG A 28 5.26 -16.58 4.11
N ALA A 29 4.72 -15.63 4.87
CA ALA A 29 3.45 -15.81 5.57
C ALA A 29 2.30 -16.02 4.59
N LEU A 30 2.25 -15.20 3.52
CA LEU A 30 1.26 -15.33 2.46
C LEU A 30 1.41 -16.66 1.71
N TYR A 31 2.63 -17.05 1.37
CA TYR A 31 2.90 -18.33 0.72
C TYR A 31 2.41 -19.53 1.56
N PHE A 32 2.75 -19.56 2.86
CA PHE A 32 2.31 -20.61 3.77
C PHE A 32 0.77 -20.67 3.86
N ALA A 33 0.12 -19.53 4.08
CA ALA A 33 -1.33 -19.45 4.21
C ALA A 33 -2.04 -19.93 2.95
N SER A 34 -1.58 -19.49 1.77
CA SER A 34 -2.13 -19.90 0.48
C SER A 34 -2.00 -21.41 0.25
N ARG A 35 -0.84 -22.00 0.51
CA ARG A 35 -0.63 -23.46 0.37
C ARG A 35 -1.48 -24.26 1.35
N ARG A 36 -1.63 -23.79 2.59
CA ARG A 36 -2.46 -24.45 3.60
C ARG A 36 -3.93 -24.34 3.27
N ALA A 37 -4.39 -23.16 2.83
CA ALA A 37 -5.77 -22.90 2.47
C ALA A 37 -6.23 -23.80 1.32
N LEU A 38 -5.42 -23.91 0.27
CA LEU A 38 -5.67 -24.82 -0.86
C LEU A 38 -5.84 -26.27 -0.41
N ARG A 39 -5.01 -26.75 0.53
CA ARG A 39 -5.04 -28.15 0.98
C ARG A 39 -6.31 -28.53 1.74
N ILE A 40 -6.93 -27.58 2.44
CA ILE A 40 -8.07 -27.87 3.32
C ILE A 40 -9.38 -27.22 2.86
N GLY A 41 -9.39 -26.59 1.67
CA GLY A 41 -10.56 -25.89 1.15
C GLY A 41 -10.92 -24.63 1.94
N ALA A 42 -9.93 -23.92 2.49
CA ALA A 42 -10.11 -22.64 3.15
C ALA A 42 -9.82 -21.47 2.20
N THR A 43 -10.13 -20.24 2.63
CA THR A 43 -9.75 -19.02 1.91
C THR A 43 -8.67 -18.24 2.65
N VAL A 44 -7.92 -17.40 1.94
CA VAL A 44 -6.98 -16.45 2.55
C VAL A 44 -7.67 -15.08 2.70
N LEU A 45 -7.37 -14.36 3.78
CA LEU A 45 -7.77 -12.98 4.02
C LEU A 45 -6.50 -12.17 4.30
N MET A 46 -6.29 -11.10 3.55
CA MET A 46 -5.18 -10.19 3.77
C MET A 46 -5.62 -9.00 4.62
N LEU A 47 -4.84 -8.65 5.63
CA LEU A 47 -5.07 -7.50 6.51
C LEU A 47 -3.83 -6.61 6.52
N ARG A 48 -3.93 -5.41 5.95
CA ARG A 48 -2.95 -4.34 6.17
C ARG A 48 -3.53 -3.37 7.21
N VAL A 49 -2.77 -3.09 8.26
CA VAL A 49 -3.12 -2.07 9.26
C VAL A 49 -2.32 -0.82 8.90
N ILE A 50 -3.03 0.31 8.73
CA ILE A 50 -2.43 1.62 8.45
C ILE A 50 -2.81 2.54 9.60
N GLU A 51 -1.81 3.02 10.33
CA GLU A 51 -2.00 4.05 11.34
C GLU A 51 -2.06 5.40 10.64
N THR A 52 -3.26 5.98 10.53
CA THR A 52 -3.43 7.34 10.03
C THR A 52 -3.19 8.30 11.18
N ARG A 53 -2.12 9.09 11.10
CA ARG A 53 -2.02 10.30 11.91
C ARG A 53 -2.87 11.38 11.26
N ASP A 54 -3.61 12.11 12.07
CA ASP A 54 -4.30 13.31 11.60
C ASP A 54 -3.24 14.37 11.30
N HIS A 55 -2.89 14.52 10.03
CA HIS A 55 -2.03 15.60 9.57
C HIS A 55 -2.95 16.78 9.21
N ASN A 56 -3.04 17.75 10.11
CA ASN A 56 -3.72 19.04 9.90
C ASN A 56 -5.24 18.96 9.64
N GLY A 57 -5.94 17.95 10.16
CA GLY A 57 -7.41 17.82 10.06
C GLY A 57 -7.89 17.16 8.77
N VAL A 58 -6.98 16.67 7.91
CA VAL A 58 -7.33 16.07 6.62
C VAL A 58 -7.49 14.57 6.76
N MET A 59 -8.68 14.07 6.47
CA MET A 59 -8.98 12.63 6.44
C MET A 59 -8.63 12.05 5.06
N PRO A 60 -7.62 11.18 4.95
CA PRO A 60 -7.22 10.64 3.66
C PRO A 60 -8.21 9.58 3.14
N GLN A 61 -8.50 9.63 1.84
CA GLN A 61 -9.08 8.49 1.13
C GLN A 61 -8.04 7.38 1.00
N ARG A 62 -8.48 6.12 1.12
CA ARG A 62 -7.60 4.95 1.06
C ARG A 62 -8.02 4.07 -0.10
N VAL A 63 -7.06 3.75 -0.96
CA VAL A 63 -7.25 2.87 -2.12
C VAL A 63 -6.25 1.72 -2.01
N ILE A 64 -6.73 0.50 -2.25
CA ILE A 64 -5.90 -0.71 -2.33
C ILE A 64 -6.07 -1.28 -3.75
N ARG A 65 -4.94 -1.57 -4.40
CA ARG A 65 -4.86 -2.15 -5.75
C ARG A 65 -3.93 -3.36 -5.73
N GLU A 66 -4.11 -4.28 -6.67
CA GLU A 66 -3.28 -5.46 -6.87
C GLU A 66 -2.69 -5.40 -8.28
N GLY A 67 -1.36 -5.39 -8.40
CA GLY A 67 -0.69 -5.30 -9.69
C GLY A 67 0.72 -4.72 -9.59
N ASP A 68 1.26 -4.33 -10.75
CA ASP A 68 2.49 -3.55 -10.81
C ASP A 68 2.26 -2.15 -10.25
N LYS A 69 3.18 -1.67 -9.39
CA LYS A 69 3.01 -0.41 -8.67
C LYS A 69 2.90 0.80 -9.60
N ALA A 70 3.71 0.86 -10.66
CA ALA A 70 3.69 2.00 -11.56
C ALA A 70 2.41 2.00 -12.40
N GLN A 71 2.00 0.83 -12.89
CA GLN A 71 0.77 0.67 -13.65
C GLN A 71 -0.46 1.02 -12.82
N GLU A 72 -0.57 0.53 -11.59
CA GLU A 72 -1.75 0.79 -10.75
C GLU A 72 -1.85 2.25 -10.29
N VAL A 73 -0.72 2.96 -10.15
CA VAL A 73 -0.72 4.41 -9.91
C VAL A 73 -1.28 5.14 -11.13
N LEU A 74 -0.85 4.78 -12.34
CA LEU A 74 -1.38 5.37 -13.57
C LEU A 74 -2.88 5.09 -13.74
N ASN A 75 -3.30 3.82 -13.58
CA ASN A 75 -4.70 3.43 -13.66
C ASN A 75 -5.57 4.22 -12.69
N LEU A 76 -5.11 4.45 -11.45
CA LEU A 76 -5.86 5.24 -10.48
C LEU A 76 -5.99 6.71 -10.90
N ILE A 77 -4.93 7.31 -11.46
CA ILE A 77 -4.95 8.69 -11.96
C ILE A 77 -5.90 8.81 -13.16
N GLU A 78 -5.97 7.80 -14.02
CA GLU A 78 -6.92 7.77 -15.14
C GLU A 78 -8.36 7.53 -14.69
N ASP A 79 -8.58 6.69 -13.66
CA ASP A 79 -9.90 6.39 -13.11
C ASP A 79 -10.51 7.58 -12.33
N ASP A 80 -9.68 8.46 -11.79
CA ASP A 80 -10.07 9.56 -10.89
C ASP A 80 -9.52 10.91 -11.40
N GLU A 81 -10.35 11.59 -12.21
CA GLU A 81 -10.03 12.89 -12.81
C GLU A 81 -9.84 14.02 -11.78
N ASP A 82 -10.21 13.82 -10.52
CA ASP A 82 -10.04 14.82 -9.45
C ASP A 82 -8.62 14.81 -8.84
N ILE A 83 -7.78 13.83 -9.17
CA ILE A 83 -6.40 13.76 -8.69
C ILE A 83 -5.56 14.85 -9.38
N ALA A 84 -5.20 15.90 -8.62
CA ALA A 84 -4.49 17.05 -9.19
C ALA A 84 -2.96 16.91 -9.28
N ILE A 85 -2.33 16.15 -8.38
CA ILE A 85 -0.86 16.04 -8.29
C ILE A 85 -0.45 14.70 -7.68
N LEU A 86 0.60 14.08 -8.25
CA LEU A 86 1.23 12.90 -7.67
C LEU A 86 2.44 13.33 -6.80
N VAL A 87 2.38 13.05 -5.50
CA VAL A 87 3.47 13.37 -4.56
C VAL A 87 4.25 12.10 -4.20
N LEU A 88 5.57 12.13 -4.38
CA LEU A 88 6.48 11.01 -4.09
C LEU A 88 7.64 11.48 -3.21
N ALA A 89 8.12 10.61 -2.32
CA ALA A 89 9.32 10.89 -1.52
C ALA A 89 10.57 10.24 -2.14
N ALA A 90 11.63 11.03 -2.33
CA ALA A 90 12.94 10.52 -2.72
C ALA A 90 13.58 9.74 -1.55
N ALA A 91 14.25 8.62 -1.86
CA ALA A 91 14.96 7.85 -0.87
C ALA A 91 16.14 8.65 -0.28
N THR A 92 16.48 8.36 0.98
CA THR A 92 17.54 9.05 1.75
C THR A 92 18.90 8.36 1.67
N GLY A 93 18.99 7.21 1.01
CA GLY A 93 20.20 6.40 0.88
C GLY A 93 21.12 6.84 -0.26
N LYS A 94 22.33 6.25 -0.30
CA LYS A 94 23.33 6.50 -1.35
C LYS A 94 23.01 5.82 -2.69
N GLU A 95 21.98 4.99 -2.74
CA GLU A 95 21.63 4.16 -3.91
C GLU A 95 20.73 4.89 -4.93
N GLY A 96 20.60 6.21 -4.81
CA GLY A 96 19.74 7.02 -5.68
C GLY A 96 18.28 7.02 -5.24
N PRO A 97 17.39 7.64 -6.04
CA PRO A 97 15.97 7.70 -5.71
C PRO A 97 15.36 6.29 -5.63
N GLY A 98 14.46 6.09 -4.65
CA GLY A 98 13.84 4.79 -4.38
C GLY A 98 13.13 4.20 -5.61
N PRO A 99 12.82 2.89 -5.61
CA PRO A 99 12.36 2.17 -6.79
C PRO A 99 11.11 2.78 -7.44
N LEU A 100 10.18 3.32 -6.65
CA LEU A 100 8.98 3.97 -7.17
C LEU A 100 9.29 5.32 -7.85
N VAL A 101 10.14 6.16 -7.25
CA VAL A 101 10.59 7.41 -7.88
C VAL A 101 11.40 7.13 -9.13
N SER A 102 12.22 6.08 -9.12
CA SER A 102 12.99 5.64 -10.29
C SER A 102 12.11 5.11 -11.42
N SER A 103 11.04 4.36 -11.13
CA SER A 103 10.11 3.87 -12.17
C SER A 103 9.25 5.01 -12.72
N ILE A 104 8.68 5.83 -11.84
CA ILE A 104 7.78 6.92 -12.22
C ILE A 104 8.56 8.05 -12.89
N GLY A 105 9.75 8.40 -12.39
CA GLY A 105 10.59 9.46 -12.95
C GLY A 105 11.03 9.21 -14.39
N LYS A 106 11.22 7.94 -14.80
CA LYS A 106 11.52 7.57 -16.20
C LYS A 106 10.35 7.88 -17.14
N ASN A 107 9.13 7.73 -16.63
CA ASN A 107 7.89 7.88 -17.39
C ASN A 107 7.12 9.14 -16.99
N ALA A 108 7.77 10.11 -16.34
CA ALA A 108 7.08 11.26 -15.75
C ALA A 108 6.30 12.10 -16.80
N GLY A 109 6.75 12.09 -18.05
CA GLY A 109 6.06 12.76 -19.16
C GLY A 109 4.82 12.03 -19.69
N GLU A 110 4.57 10.80 -19.25
CA GLU A 110 3.39 10.01 -19.62
C GLU A 110 2.20 10.24 -18.68
N PHE A 111 2.45 10.82 -17.49
CA PHE A 111 1.38 11.09 -16.52
C PHE A 111 0.56 12.31 -16.96
N PRO A 112 -0.78 12.24 -16.86
CA PRO A 112 -1.65 13.36 -17.21
C PRO A 112 -1.61 14.50 -16.17
N ILE A 113 -0.88 14.32 -15.06
CA ILE A 113 -0.80 15.25 -13.93
C ILE A 113 0.65 15.54 -13.55
N PRO A 114 0.95 16.71 -12.93
CA PRO A 114 2.28 17.00 -12.40
C PRO A 114 2.73 15.96 -11.36
N VAL A 115 4.04 15.70 -11.35
CA VAL A 115 4.70 14.85 -10.35
C VAL A 115 5.62 15.70 -9.47
N ALA A 116 5.36 15.72 -8.17
CA ALA A 116 6.20 16.38 -7.16
C ALA A 116 7.05 15.35 -6.40
N ILE A 117 8.36 15.59 -6.35
CA ILE A 117 9.32 14.76 -5.59
C ILE A 117 9.77 15.53 -4.35
N VAL A 118 9.39 15.05 -3.19
CA VAL A 118 9.76 15.59 -1.88
C VAL A 118 11.06 14.92 -1.39
N PRO A 119 12.06 15.66 -0.90
CA PRO A 119 13.26 15.05 -0.34
C PRO A 119 12.94 14.26 0.94
N GLY A 120 13.23 12.97 0.98
CA GLY A 120 12.87 12.11 2.13
C GLY A 120 13.71 12.32 3.39
N HIS A 121 14.71 13.21 3.36
CA HIS A 121 15.57 13.50 4.52
C HIS A 121 15.08 14.69 5.35
N LEU A 122 14.06 15.40 4.87
CA LEU A 122 13.47 16.53 5.59
C LEU A 122 12.64 16.02 6.77
N SER A 123 12.70 16.74 7.89
CA SER A 123 11.82 16.50 9.03
C SER A 123 10.41 17.03 8.78
N ASP A 124 9.44 16.61 9.59
CA ASP A 124 8.06 17.11 9.54
C ASP A 124 8.04 18.63 9.69
N GLU A 125 8.87 19.21 10.58
CA GLU A 125 8.97 20.66 10.78
C GLU A 125 9.54 21.41 9.57
N GLU A 126 10.51 20.80 8.87
CA GLU A 126 11.09 21.38 7.65
C GLU A 126 10.07 21.35 6.50
N LEU A 127 9.25 20.31 6.43
CA LEU A 127 8.15 20.21 5.45
C LEU A 127 7.05 21.24 5.74
N ASP A 128 6.65 21.40 7.00
CA ASP A 128 5.65 22.38 7.42
C ASP A 128 6.07 23.82 7.11
N ALA A 129 7.37 24.13 7.13
CA ALA A 129 7.89 25.46 6.77
C ALA A 129 7.83 25.76 5.26
N MET A 130 7.60 24.74 4.43
CA MET A 130 7.56 24.84 2.96
C MET A 130 6.14 24.84 2.38
N SER A 131 5.13 24.44 3.18
CA SER A 131 3.71 24.38 2.81
C SER A 131 2.97 25.68 3.11
#